data_AF-A0A0F9LW03-F1
#
_entry.id   AF-A0A0F9LW03-F1
#
_cell.length_a   1.000
_cell.length_b   1.000
_cell.length_c   1.000
_cell.angle_alpha   90.00
_cell.angle_beta   90.00
_cell.angle_gamma   90.00
#
_symmetry.space_group_name_H-M   'P 1'
#
loop_
_entity.id
_entity.type
_entity.pdbx_description
1 polymer ?
#
loop_
_entity_poly.entity_id
_entity_poly.type
_entity_poly.pdbx_seq_one_letter_code
_entity_poly.pdbx_strand_id
1 'polypeptide(L)'
;MLLCKFTVVGISDLMFGMYVSERKKDDETHDQHERRTWRKKVAVATDGQCFLQPFALKNGLESASQWLSLKIPGESRKTFTKRFIAGILVVDKLLLYKADGSRITLDDVEGRELFVPSDGKRGGSKRVIKIFPTITEWRADAVVHVFDNKITGDVMERHLDAFGKFIGFGSMRVQNGGINGRCAIEEFAAEEVEVV
;
A
#
# COMPACT_ATOMS: atom_id res chain seq x y z
N MET A 1 -17.78 -16.53 -5.72
CA MET A 1 -16.98 -15.52 -5.01
C MET A 1 -17.22 -14.17 -5.66
N LEU A 2 -16.94 -13.06 -4.99
CA LEU A 2 -17.00 -11.73 -5.61
C LEU A 2 -15.60 -11.29 -6.02
N LEU A 3 -15.47 -10.74 -7.23
CA LEU A 3 -14.23 -10.20 -7.75
C LEU A 3 -14.39 -8.69 -7.90
N CYS A 4 -13.61 -7.93 -7.12
CA CYS A 4 -13.66 -6.48 -7.11
C CYS A 4 -12.45 -5.92 -7.87
N LYS A 5 -12.70 -5.22 -8.98
CA LYS A 5 -11.70 -4.54 -9.80
C LYS A 5 -11.81 -3.03 -9.57
N PHE A 6 -10.69 -2.34 -9.53
CA PHE A 6 -10.66 -0.87 -9.41
C PHE A 6 -9.26 -0.33 -9.74
N THR A 7 -9.20 0.96 -10.02
CA THR A 7 -7.95 1.71 -10.12
C THR A 7 -7.74 2.51 -8.84
N VAL A 8 -6.54 2.41 -8.28
CA VAL A 8 -6.05 3.29 -7.23
C VAL A 8 -5.35 4.47 -7.89
N VAL A 9 -5.75 5.70 -7.58
CA VAL A 9 -5.10 6.93 -8.09
C VAL A 9 -4.53 7.74 -6.94
N GLY A 10 -3.22 7.99 -6.97
CA GLY A 10 -2.51 8.75 -5.95
C GLY A 10 -2.97 10.20 -5.87
N ILE A 11 -3.32 10.66 -4.67
CA ILE A 11 -3.61 12.08 -4.37
C ILE A 11 -2.36 12.77 -3.78
N SER A 12 -1.50 11.98 -3.14
CA SER A 12 -0.26 12.42 -2.52
C SER A 12 0.89 11.53 -2.95
N ASP A 13 2.11 11.98 -2.70
CA ASP A 13 3.31 11.18 -2.91
C ASP A 13 3.17 9.77 -2.30
N LEU A 14 3.69 8.78 -3.02
CA LEU A 14 3.89 7.44 -2.51
C LEU A 14 5.36 7.28 -2.12
N MET A 15 5.61 7.23 -0.82
CA MET A 15 6.89 6.74 -0.28
C MET A 15 6.79 5.25 -0.01
N PHE A 16 7.58 4.44 -0.69
CA PHE A 16 7.46 2.99 -0.63
C PHE A 16 8.82 2.33 -0.58
N GLY A 17 8.84 1.07 -0.14
CA GLY A 17 10.07 0.33 -0.07
C GLY A 17 9.89 -1.05 0.53
N MET A 18 10.77 -1.95 0.14
CA MET A 18 10.96 -3.26 0.73
C MET A 18 12.27 -3.32 1.51
N TYR A 19 12.37 -4.34 2.35
CA TYR A 19 13.59 -4.61 3.11
C TYR A 19 14.77 -4.90 2.17
N VAL A 20 15.92 -4.32 2.49
CA VAL A 20 17.19 -4.60 1.81
C VAL A 20 18.03 -5.50 2.72
N SER A 21 18.37 -6.69 2.23
CA SER A 21 19.14 -7.69 2.97
C SER A 21 20.66 -7.54 2.83
N GLU A 22 21.11 -6.69 1.92
CA GLU A 22 22.54 -6.46 1.70
C GLU A 22 23.18 -5.84 2.93
N ARG A 23 24.32 -6.40 3.35
CA ARG A 23 25.02 -5.96 4.55
C ARG A 23 25.89 -4.73 4.28
N LYS A 24 26.06 -3.92 5.33
CA LYS A 24 27.04 -2.84 5.39
C LYS A 24 28.45 -3.42 5.22
N LYS A 25 29.27 -2.83 4.36
CA LYS A 25 30.70 -3.13 4.26
C LYS A 25 31.44 -2.58 5.49
N ASP A 26 32.63 -3.11 5.76
CA ASP A 26 33.43 -2.68 6.90
C ASP A 26 33.96 -1.24 6.73
N ASP A 27 34.23 -0.83 5.49
CA ASP A 27 34.79 0.45 5.09
C ASP A 27 33.75 1.56 4.82
N GLU A 28 32.45 1.29 5.00
CA GLU A 28 31.39 2.28 4.78
C GLU A 28 30.63 2.65 6.07
N THR A 29 30.21 3.91 6.17
CA THR A 29 29.29 4.38 7.21
C THR A 29 27.86 3.90 6.92
N HIS A 30 26.96 4.00 7.92
CA HIS A 30 25.54 3.68 7.71
C HIS A 30 24.89 4.55 6.63
N ASP A 31 25.26 5.84 6.56
CA ASP A 31 24.72 6.76 5.57
C ASP A 31 25.23 6.45 4.15
N GLN A 32 26.51 6.08 4.02
CA GLN A 32 27.08 5.61 2.74
C GLN A 32 26.39 4.34 2.26
N HIS A 33 26.15 3.39 3.17
CA HIS A 33 25.41 2.17 2.87
C HIS A 33 23.98 2.47 2.41
N GLU A 34 23.26 3.34 3.11
CA GLU A 34 21.91 3.76 2.74
C GLU A 34 21.90 4.42 1.36
N ARG A 35 22.82 5.36 1.09
CA ARG A 35 22.97 6.02 -0.23
C ARG A 35 23.25 5.03 -1.36
N ARG A 36 24.03 3.99 -1.08
CA ARG A 36 24.36 2.96 -2.07
C ARG A 36 23.22 1.98 -2.33
N THR A 37 22.37 1.72 -1.33
CA THR A 37 21.41 0.61 -1.38
C THR A 37 19.95 1.03 -1.47
N TRP A 38 19.59 2.31 -1.28
CA TRP A 38 18.18 2.73 -1.24
C TRP A 38 17.38 2.34 -2.48
N ARG A 39 17.99 2.35 -3.68
CA ARG A 39 17.31 1.92 -4.92
C ARG A 39 16.86 0.46 -4.87
N LYS A 40 17.55 -0.39 -4.10
CA LYS A 40 17.19 -1.81 -3.90
C LYS A 40 15.93 -1.99 -3.04
N LYS A 41 15.43 -0.92 -2.42
CA LYS A 41 14.14 -0.93 -1.72
C LYS A 41 12.98 -0.89 -2.70
N VAL A 42 13.19 -0.56 -3.97
CA VAL A 42 12.11 -0.52 -4.97
C VAL A 42 11.85 -1.94 -5.47
N ALA A 43 10.60 -2.39 -5.40
CA ALA A 43 10.20 -3.65 -5.99
C ALA A 43 10.01 -3.47 -7.50
N VAL A 44 10.65 -4.32 -8.30
CA VAL A 44 10.64 -4.24 -9.77
C VAL A 44 10.25 -5.60 -10.36
N ALA A 45 9.32 -5.60 -11.31
CA ALA A 45 8.90 -6.78 -12.04
C ALA A 45 9.97 -7.23 -13.04
N THR A 46 9.77 -8.39 -13.66
CA THR A 46 10.74 -8.97 -14.61
C THR A 46 10.96 -8.10 -15.84
N ASP A 47 9.99 -7.25 -16.20
CA ASP A 47 10.03 -6.33 -17.32
C ASP A 47 10.50 -4.91 -16.93
N GLY A 48 10.97 -4.72 -15.70
CA GLY A 48 11.48 -3.42 -15.23
C GLY A 48 10.43 -2.48 -14.63
N GLN A 49 9.14 -2.84 -14.62
CA GLN A 49 8.09 -2.00 -14.04
C GLN A 49 8.07 -2.08 -12.51
N CYS A 50 7.97 -0.93 -11.85
CA CYS A 50 7.81 -0.85 -10.40
C CYS A 50 6.43 -1.33 -9.96
N PHE A 51 6.35 -1.94 -8.78
CA PHE A 51 5.08 -2.41 -8.24
C PHE A 51 5.01 -2.31 -6.72
N LEU A 52 3.79 -2.27 -6.18
CA LEU A 52 3.54 -2.54 -4.76
C LEU A 52 3.19 -4.01 -4.54
N GLN A 53 3.74 -4.58 -3.46
CA GLN A 53 3.44 -5.96 -3.08
C GLN A 53 1.94 -6.13 -2.79
N PRO A 54 1.32 -7.28 -3.12
CA PRO A 54 -0.11 -7.53 -2.88
C PRO A 54 -0.53 -7.29 -1.42
N PHE A 55 0.35 -7.62 -0.49
CA PHE A 55 0.15 -7.37 0.95
C PHE A 55 -0.06 -5.90 1.31
N ALA A 56 0.45 -4.94 0.52
CA ALA A 56 0.28 -3.53 0.80
C ALA A 56 -1.21 -3.14 0.77
N LEU A 57 -1.95 -3.61 -0.24
CA LEU A 57 -3.39 -3.38 -0.36
C LEU A 57 -4.18 -4.20 0.67
N LYS A 58 -3.85 -5.48 0.84
CA LYS A 58 -4.53 -6.34 1.83
C LYS A 58 -4.46 -5.74 3.24
N ASN A 59 -3.25 -5.39 3.70
CA ASN A 59 -3.05 -4.79 5.02
C ASN A 59 -3.74 -3.43 5.16
N GLY A 60 -3.82 -2.68 4.05
CA GLY A 60 -4.55 -1.43 3.95
C GLY A 60 -6.05 -1.61 4.19
N LEU A 61 -6.67 -2.56 3.49
CA LEU A 61 -8.10 -2.89 3.63
C LEU A 61 -8.44 -3.45 5.02
N GLU A 62 -7.58 -4.27 5.60
CA GLU A 62 -7.73 -4.72 6.99
C GLU A 62 -7.73 -3.55 7.97
N SER A 63 -6.78 -2.63 7.80
CA SER A 63 -6.68 -1.41 8.61
C SER A 63 -7.88 -0.49 8.41
N ALA A 64 -8.42 -0.41 7.19
CA ALA A 64 -9.63 0.35 6.89
C ALA A 64 -10.86 -0.27 7.58
N SER A 65 -10.95 -1.60 7.61
CA SER A 65 -12.02 -2.31 8.32
C SER A 65 -11.96 -2.09 9.83
N GLN A 66 -10.76 -2.06 10.41
CA GLN A 66 -10.57 -1.68 11.82
C GLN A 66 -11.00 -0.22 12.07
N TRP A 67 -10.55 0.71 11.22
CA TRP A 67 -10.89 2.13 11.34
C TRP A 67 -12.39 2.38 11.26
N LEU A 68 -13.07 1.76 10.29
CA LEU A 68 -14.51 1.91 10.10
C LEU A 68 -15.31 1.31 11.26
N SER A 69 -14.84 0.20 11.84
CA SER A 69 -15.55 -0.54 12.89
C SER A 69 -17.02 -0.80 12.54
N LEU A 70 -17.31 -1.02 11.25
CA LEU A 70 -18.67 -1.19 10.75
C LEU A 70 -19.25 -2.51 11.28
N LYS A 71 -20.45 -2.43 11.87
CA LYS A 71 -21.17 -3.61 12.37
C LYS A 71 -21.72 -4.43 11.22
N ILE A 72 -21.72 -5.75 11.37
CA ILE A 72 -22.31 -6.67 10.41
C ILE A 72 -23.83 -6.71 10.65
N PRO A 73 -24.67 -6.42 9.64
CA PRO A 73 -26.12 -6.53 9.76
C PRO A 73 -26.55 -7.92 10.23
N GLY A 74 -27.45 -7.97 11.21
CA GLY A 74 -27.93 -9.22 11.80
C GLY A 74 -26.95 -9.91 12.75
N GLU A 75 -25.74 -9.39 12.97
CA GLU A 75 -24.74 -9.97 13.87
C GLU A 75 -24.34 -9.02 15.02
N SER A 76 -25.27 -8.73 15.93
CA SER A 76 -25.04 -8.07 17.24
C SER A 76 -23.84 -7.08 17.27
N ARG A 77 -22.83 -7.33 18.12
CA ARG A 77 -21.65 -6.47 18.33
C ARG A 77 -20.47 -6.81 17.41
N LYS A 78 -20.63 -7.65 16.38
CA LYS A 78 -19.52 -8.06 15.52
C LYS A 78 -19.28 -7.03 14.40
N THR A 79 -18.01 -6.76 14.11
CA THR A 79 -17.58 -5.89 13.01
C THR A 79 -16.97 -6.69 11.86
N PHE A 80 -16.83 -6.04 10.70
CA PHE A 80 -16.25 -6.65 9.50
C PHE A 80 -14.75 -6.97 9.59
N THR A 81 -14.03 -6.51 10.62
CA THR A 81 -12.57 -6.66 10.74
C THR A 81 -12.09 -8.09 10.52
N LYS A 82 -12.65 -9.07 11.22
CA LYS A 82 -12.24 -10.49 11.08
C LYS A 82 -12.57 -11.06 9.69
N ARG A 83 -13.64 -10.56 9.07
CA ARG A 83 -14.04 -10.95 7.71
C ARG A 83 -13.09 -10.41 6.67
N PHE A 84 -12.61 -9.17 6.79
CA PHE A 84 -11.58 -8.64 5.88
C PHE A 84 -10.23 -9.35 6.04
N ILE A 85 -9.85 -9.75 7.26
CA ILE A 85 -8.57 -10.45 7.48
C ILE A 85 -8.53 -11.81 6.76
N ALA A 86 -9.63 -12.58 6.83
CA ALA A 86 -9.68 -13.97 6.35
C ALA A 86 -10.44 -14.15 5.02
N GLY A 87 -11.34 -13.23 4.68
CA GLY A 87 -12.31 -13.36 3.60
C GLY A 87 -11.93 -12.65 2.31
N ILE A 88 -10.75 -12.02 2.24
CA ILE A 88 -10.24 -11.39 1.02
C ILE A 88 -8.85 -11.90 0.66
N LEU A 89 -8.53 -11.86 -0.63
CA LEU A 89 -7.21 -12.19 -1.18
C LEU A 89 -6.84 -11.19 -2.27
N VAL A 90 -5.59 -10.73 -2.21
CA VAL A 90 -4.95 -9.95 -3.28
C VAL A 90 -3.79 -10.80 -3.77
N VAL A 91 -3.83 -11.22 -5.03
CA VAL A 91 -2.81 -12.10 -5.63
C VAL A 91 -1.83 -11.29 -6.46
N ASP A 92 -2.36 -10.39 -7.28
CA ASP A 92 -1.59 -9.69 -8.28
C ASP A 92 -0.76 -8.56 -7.68
N LYS A 93 0.42 -8.36 -8.28
CA LYS A 93 1.26 -7.19 -8.02
C LYS A 93 0.50 -5.95 -8.47
N LEU A 94 0.53 -4.91 -7.65
CA LEU A 94 -0.03 -3.61 -8.03
C LEU A 94 1.01 -2.89 -8.89
N LEU A 95 0.97 -3.11 -10.21
CA LEU A 95 1.85 -2.45 -11.17
C LEU A 95 1.62 -0.94 -11.13
N LEU A 96 2.71 -0.16 -11.05
CA LEU A 96 2.65 1.29 -10.92
C LEU A 96 2.75 1.94 -12.29
N TYR A 97 1.85 2.90 -12.52
CA TYR A 97 1.77 3.70 -13.73
C TYR A 97 1.75 5.18 -13.37
N LYS A 98 2.17 6.03 -14.30
CA LYS A 98 2.00 7.49 -14.20
C LYS A 98 0.56 7.88 -14.53
N ALA A 99 0.23 9.15 -14.34
CA ALA A 99 -1.09 9.68 -14.66
C ALA A 99 -1.49 9.47 -16.14
N ASP A 100 -0.52 9.50 -17.06
CA ASP A 100 -0.73 9.27 -18.50
C ASP A 100 -0.85 7.78 -18.90
N GLY A 101 -0.78 6.86 -17.95
CA GLY A 101 -0.84 5.42 -18.18
C GLY A 101 0.50 4.78 -18.60
N SER A 102 1.58 5.55 -18.71
CA SER A 102 2.91 4.99 -18.93
C SER A 102 3.43 4.27 -17.68
N ARG A 103 4.33 3.30 -17.87
CA ARG A 103 4.88 2.49 -16.78
C ARG A 103 5.82 3.33 -15.90
N ILE A 104 5.77 3.12 -14.60
CA ILE A 104 6.79 3.63 -13.68
C ILE A 104 7.92 2.62 -13.59
N THR A 105 9.13 3.08 -13.83
CA THR A 105 10.37 2.30 -13.76
C THR A 105 11.29 2.87 -12.69
N LEU A 106 12.43 2.20 -12.43
CA LEU A 106 13.37 2.63 -11.39
C LEU A 106 13.93 4.05 -11.63
N ASP A 107 13.99 4.51 -12.88
CA ASP A 107 14.49 5.84 -13.23
C ASP A 107 13.50 6.96 -12.90
N ASP A 108 12.22 6.63 -12.74
CA ASP A 108 11.17 7.55 -12.32
C ASP A 108 11.10 7.70 -10.79
N VAL A 109 11.87 6.90 -10.03
CA VAL A 109 11.81 6.87 -8.57
C VAL A 109 12.89 7.76 -7.96
N GLU A 110 12.47 8.73 -7.16
CA GLU A 110 13.37 9.63 -6.45
C GLU A 110 13.70 9.10 -5.05
N GLY A 111 14.94 9.32 -4.60
CA GLY A 111 15.36 9.02 -3.24
C GLY A 111 15.20 10.23 -2.34
N ARG A 112 14.14 10.29 -1.53
CA ARG A 112 13.93 11.38 -0.56
C ARG A 112 14.61 11.10 0.76
N GLU A 113 15.58 11.95 1.10
CA GLU A 113 16.35 11.85 2.33
C GLU A 113 15.64 12.53 3.50
N LEU A 114 15.44 11.81 4.60
CA LEU A 114 14.74 12.29 5.80
C LEU A 114 15.48 11.89 7.07
N PHE A 115 15.54 12.82 8.04
CA PHE A 115 16.12 12.57 9.37
C PHE A 115 15.04 12.09 10.36
N VAL A 116 14.88 10.77 10.44
CA VAL A 116 13.75 10.10 11.08
C VAL A 116 14.18 9.30 12.33
N PRO A 117 13.24 8.98 13.24
CA PRO A 117 13.49 8.03 14.31
C PRO A 117 14.02 6.69 13.79
N SER A 118 15.10 6.18 14.38
CA SER A 118 15.75 4.95 13.94
C SER A 118 14.83 3.72 14.06
N ASP A 119 13.97 3.73 15.07
CA ASP A 119 12.97 2.71 15.39
C ASP A 119 11.64 2.87 14.61
N GLY A 120 11.51 3.92 13.80
CA GLY A 120 10.29 4.22 13.05
C GLY A 120 9.11 4.69 13.90
N LYS A 121 9.31 4.96 15.19
CA LYS A 121 8.24 5.43 16.09
C LYS A 121 8.26 6.94 16.23
N ARG A 122 7.08 7.55 16.12
CA ARG A 122 6.92 9.00 16.31
C ARG A 122 7.40 9.40 17.72
N GLY A 123 8.21 10.45 17.79
CA GLY A 123 8.78 10.93 19.05
C GLY A 123 10.02 10.16 19.55
N GLY A 124 10.52 9.18 18.79
CA GLY A 124 11.75 8.48 19.13
C GLY A 124 12.96 9.42 19.23
N SER A 125 13.80 9.19 20.25
CA SER A 125 14.95 10.05 20.60
C SER A 125 16.19 9.81 19.72
N LYS A 126 16.39 8.58 19.24
CA LYS A 126 17.50 8.23 18.33
C LYS A 126 17.07 8.46 16.89
N ARG A 127 17.90 9.18 16.13
CA ARG A 127 17.59 9.62 14.77
C ARG A 127 18.68 9.16 13.81
N VAL A 128 18.28 8.83 12.59
CA VAL A 128 19.17 8.41 11.51
C VAL A 128 18.67 9.00 10.20
N ILE A 129 19.59 9.19 9.25
CA ILE A 129 19.24 9.53 7.89
C ILE A 129 18.68 8.26 7.23
N LYS A 130 17.51 8.38 6.59
CA LYS A 130 16.95 7.35 5.70
C LYS A 130 16.58 7.95 4.37
N ILE A 131 16.75 7.20 3.31
CA ILE A 131 16.36 7.54 1.94
C ILE A 131 15.16 6.67 1.55
N PHE A 132 14.04 7.32 1.29
CA PHE A 132 12.78 6.71 0.91
C PHE A 132 12.57 6.82 -0.61
N PRO A 133 12.44 5.69 -1.32
CA PRO A 133 11.96 5.72 -2.69
C PRO A 133 10.58 6.37 -2.77
N THR A 134 10.45 7.37 -3.63
CA THR A 134 9.27 8.23 -3.71
C THR A 134 8.87 8.48 -5.16
N ILE A 135 7.57 8.47 -5.42
CA ILE A 135 6.94 8.91 -6.67
C ILE A 135 5.76 9.84 -6.34
N THR A 136 5.53 10.86 -7.16
CA THR A 136 4.50 11.89 -6.92
C THR A 136 3.18 11.56 -7.59
N GLU A 137 3.22 11.30 -8.89
CA GLU A 137 2.04 10.92 -9.67
C GLU A 137 2.07 9.43 -9.94
N TRP A 138 1.08 8.72 -9.40
CA TRP A 138 1.05 7.28 -9.47
C TRP A 138 -0.38 6.76 -9.51
N ARG A 139 -0.57 5.66 -10.24
CA ARG A 139 -1.80 4.87 -10.22
C ARG A 139 -1.46 3.39 -10.30
N ALA A 140 -2.39 2.55 -9.87
CA ALA A 140 -2.27 1.10 -9.97
C ALA A 140 -3.64 0.46 -10.12
N ASP A 141 -3.76 -0.48 -11.05
CA ASP A 141 -4.94 -1.32 -11.16
C ASP A 141 -4.84 -2.47 -10.15
N ALA A 142 -5.97 -2.79 -9.52
CA ALA A 142 -6.03 -3.78 -8.47
C ALA A 142 -7.24 -4.69 -8.61
N VAL A 143 -7.04 -5.94 -8.19
CA VAL A 143 -8.09 -6.96 -8.10
C VAL A 143 -8.08 -7.55 -6.70
N VAL A 144 -9.26 -7.59 -6.08
CA VAL A 144 -9.48 -8.24 -4.78
C VAL A 144 -10.49 -9.37 -4.96
N HIS A 145 -10.07 -10.58 -4.63
CA HIS A 145 -10.96 -11.74 -4.53
C HIS A 145 -11.61 -11.74 -3.14
N VAL A 146 -12.93 -11.83 -3.10
CA VAL A 146 -13.73 -11.80 -1.88
C VAL A 146 -14.49 -13.12 -1.76
N PHE A 147 -14.11 -13.91 -0.75
CA PHE A 147 -14.68 -15.22 -0.46
C PHE A 147 -15.83 -15.16 0.55
N ASP A 148 -15.90 -14.10 1.35
CA ASP A 148 -16.93 -13.91 2.36
C ASP A 148 -18.15 -13.18 1.77
N ASN A 149 -19.28 -13.88 1.67
CA ASN A 149 -20.52 -13.36 1.09
C ASN A 149 -21.13 -12.16 1.87
N LYS A 150 -20.67 -11.88 3.09
CA LYS A 150 -21.11 -10.69 3.82
C LYS A 150 -20.39 -9.42 3.36
N ILE A 151 -19.25 -9.56 2.70
CA ILE A 151 -18.53 -8.45 2.09
C ILE A 151 -19.12 -8.26 0.69
N THR A 152 -20.22 -7.51 0.61
CA THR A 152 -20.84 -7.12 -0.66
C THR A 152 -20.01 -6.07 -1.39
N GLY A 153 -20.36 -5.76 -2.65
CA GLY A 153 -19.76 -4.66 -3.42
C GLY A 153 -19.77 -3.34 -2.64
N ASP A 154 -20.92 -2.93 -2.11
CA ASP A 154 -21.07 -1.71 -1.30
C ASP A 154 -20.19 -1.70 -0.04
N VAL A 155 -20.06 -2.86 0.62
CA VAL A 155 -19.19 -3.00 1.78
C VAL A 155 -17.75 -2.82 1.36
N MET A 156 -17.32 -3.45 0.26
CA MET A 156 -15.97 -3.29 -0.28
C MET A 156 -15.69 -1.84 -0.68
N GLU A 157 -16.58 -1.21 -1.45
CA GLU A 157 -16.42 0.18 -1.91
C GLU A 157 -16.27 1.14 -0.75
N ARG A 158 -17.09 0.99 0.30
CA ARG A 158 -16.96 1.79 1.53
C ARG A 158 -15.63 1.59 2.24
N HIS A 159 -15.10 0.37 2.25
CA HIS A 159 -13.79 0.08 2.83
C HIS A 159 -12.64 0.62 1.97
N LEU A 160 -12.78 0.59 0.66
CA LEU A 160 -11.85 1.18 -0.30
C LEU A 160 -11.79 2.71 -0.17
N ASP A 161 -12.94 3.36 -0.03
CA ASP A 161 -13.01 4.80 0.21
C ASP A 161 -12.32 5.20 1.54
N ALA A 162 -12.61 4.46 2.62
CA ALA A 162 -11.95 4.69 3.90
C ALA A 162 -10.45 4.38 3.85
N PHE A 163 -10.07 3.35 3.09
CA PHE A 163 -8.67 3.01 2.84
C PHE A 163 -7.92 4.18 2.20
N GLY A 164 -8.44 4.72 1.10
CA GLY A 164 -7.80 5.84 0.40
C GLY A 164 -7.72 7.13 1.22
N LYS A 165 -8.76 7.42 2.01
CA LYS A 165 -8.86 8.65 2.82
C LYS A 165 -8.12 8.60 4.14
N PHE A 166 -8.12 7.47 4.85
CA PHE A 166 -7.69 7.43 6.26
C PHE A 166 -6.55 6.46 6.52
N ILE A 167 -6.27 5.54 5.59
CA ILE A 167 -5.22 4.53 5.77
C ILE A 167 -4.01 4.83 4.89
N GLY A 168 -4.21 4.82 3.58
CA GLY A 168 -3.20 5.04 2.54
C GLY A 168 -2.12 3.94 2.44
N PHE A 169 -1.21 4.14 1.49
CA PHE A 169 -0.08 3.24 1.23
C PHE A 169 1.24 3.72 1.85
N GLY A 170 2.17 2.78 2.01
CA GLY A 170 3.59 3.07 2.16
C GLY A 170 4.04 3.67 3.50
N SER A 171 5.19 4.35 3.45
CA SER A 171 5.84 5.02 4.57
C SER A 171 5.28 6.43 4.76
N MET A 172 5.31 6.93 6.00
CA MET A 172 4.69 8.23 6.36
C MET A 172 3.21 8.31 5.94
N ARG A 173 2.51 7.17 5.99
CA ARG A 173 1.09 7.07 5.63
C ARG A 173 0.22 7.91 6.55
N VAL A 174 -0.88 8.40 5.98
CA VAL A 174 -1.89 9.21 6.70
C VAL A 174 -2.35 8.59 8.02
N GLN A 175 -2.54 7.27 8.10
CA GLN A 175 -2.99 6.59 9.33
C GLN A 175 -2.09 6.85 10.53
N ASN A 176 -0.79 7.08 10.30
CA ASN A 176 0.22 7.28 11.34
C ASN A 176 0.50 8.78 11.58
N GLY A 177 -0.35 9.67 11.06
CA GLY A 177 -0.19 11.12 11.16
C GLY A 177 0.80 11.71 10.16
N GLY A 178 1.18 10.97 9.12
CA GLY A 178 1.92 11.49 7.98
C GLY A 178 1.00 12.05 6.89
N ILE A 179 1.55 12.33 5.71
CA ILE A 179 0.84 12.98 4.60
C ILE A 179 0.84 12.16 3.30
N ASN A 180 1.51 11.01 3.28
CA ASN A 180 1.74 10.24 2.06
C ASN A 180 0.73 9.10 1.87
N GLY A 181 0.71 8.57 0.65
CA GLY A 181 -0.02 7.37 0.27
C GLY A 181 -1.54 7.51 0.24
N ARG A 182 -2.10 8.72 0.37
CA ARG A 182 -3.51 8.97 0.11
C ARG A 182 -3.81 8.73 -1.37
N CYS A 183 -4.97 8.14 -1.62
CA CYS A 183 -5.44 7.82 -2.95
C CYS A 183 -6.95 7.96 -3.05
N ALA A 184 -7.42 8.15 -4.27
CA ALA A 184 -8.80 7.94 -4.69
C ALA A 184 -8.94 6.53 -5.27
N ILE A 185 -10.17 6.05 -5.27
CA ILE A 185 -10.55 4.79 -5.90
C ILE A 185 -11.45 5.16 -7.07
N GLU A 186 -11.06 4.70 -8.26
CA GLU A 186 -11.74 4.97 -9.51
C GLU A 186 -12.09 3.65 -10.19
N GLU A 187 -13.04 3.70 -11.13
CA GLU A 187 -13.41 2.56 -11.98
C GLU A 187 -13.78 1.28 -11.18
N PHE A 188 -14.41 1.45 -10.01
CA PHE A 188 -14.81 0.32 -9.17
C PHE A 188 -15.90 -0.52 -9.83
N ALA A 189 -15.66 -1.82 -9.94
CA ALA A 189 -16.60 -2.81 -10.42
C ALA A 189 -16.53 -4.07 -9.55
N ALA A 190 -17.68 -4.64 -9.24
CA ALA A 190 -17.81 -5.87 -8.48
C ALA A 190 -18.60 -6.90 -9.29
N GLU A 191 -17.97 -8.05 -9.57
CA GLU A 191 -18.52 -9.10 -10.43
C GLU A 191 -18.62 -10.41 -9.64
N GLU A 192 -19.77 -11.07 -9.69
CA GLU A 192 -19.91 -12.43 -9.16
C GLU A 192 -19.28 -13.44 -10.12
N VAL A 193 -18.44 -14.32 -9.58
CA VAL A 193 -17.75 -15.36 -10.35
C VAL A 193 -17.96 -16.70 -9.67
N GLU A 194 -18.35 -17.72 -10.43
CA GLU A 194 -18.42 -19.09 -9.95
C GLU A 194 -17.01 -19.60 -9.65
N VAL A 195 -16.83 -20.18 -8.46
CA VAL A 195 -15.57 -20.85 -8.11
C VAL A 195 -15.75 -22.30 -8.54
N VAL A 196 -15.03 -22.70 -9.59
CA VAL A 196 -14.96 -24.09 -10.06
C VAL A 196 -14.04 -24.89 -9.14
#